data_AF-A0A5K0WUJ2-F1
#
_entry.id   AF-A0A5K0WUJ2-F1
#
_cell.length_a   1.000
_cell.length_b   1.000
_cell.length_c   1.000
_cell.angle_alpha   90.00
_cell.angle_beta   90.00
_cell.angle_gamma   90.00
#
_symmetry.space_group_name_H-M   'P 1'
#
loop_
_entity.id
_entity.type
_entity.pdbx_description
1 polymer ?
#
loop_
_entity_poly.entity_id
_entity_poly.type
_entity_poly.pdbx_seq_one_letter_code
_entity_poly.pdbx_strand_id
1 'polypeptide(L)' 'EVNLEGFITHELPMSQINQAFKLLNEGKTLRCLLHVASSAVGLSG' A
#
# COMPACT_ATOMS: atom_id res chain seq x y z
N GLU A 1 5.46 1.39 23.62
CA GLU A 1 5.48 1.01 22.19
C GLU A 1 4.47 1.89 21.47
N VAL A 2 4.81 2.45 20.30
CA VAL A 2 3.89 3.32 19.53
C VAL A 2 3.27 2.48 18.42
N ASN A 3 1.94 2.44 18.35
CA ASN A 3 1.24 1.72 17.27
C ASN A 3 1.33 2.53 15.97
N LEU A 4 2.09 2.02 15.00
CA LEU A 4 2.29 2.66 13.70
C LEU A 4 1.25 2.24 12.65
N GLU A 5 0.42 1.23 12.95
CA GLU A 5 -0.62 0.77 12.03
C GLU A 5 -1.74 1.81 11.86
N GLY A 6 -2.06 2.54 12.93
CA GLY A 6 -3.06 3.61 12.90
C GLY A 6 -2.74 4.77 11.96
N PHE A 7 -1.50 4.85 11.44
CA PHE A 7 -1.10 5.87 10.46
C PHE A 7 -1.17 5.39 9.01
N ILE A 8 -1.38 4.08 8.78
CA ILE A 8 -1.54 3.52 7.43
C ILE A 8 -2.96 3.84 6.96
N THR A 9 -3.09 4.68 5.94
CA THR A 9 -4.41 5.04 5.39
C THR A 9 -4.70 4.38 4.05
N HIS A 10 -3.66 3.89 3.37
CA HIS A 10 -3.78 3.22 2.08
C HIS A 10 -2.81 2.05 1.99
N GLU A 11 -3.26 0.98 1.36
CA GLU A 11 -2.42 -0.16 0.98
C GLU A 11 -2.62 -0.46 -0.50
N LEU A 12 -1.53 -0.58 -1.25
CA LEU A 12 -1.58 -0.82 -2.69
C LEU A 12 -0.53 -1.86 -3.09
N PRO A 13 -0.76 -2.62 -4.17
CA PRO A 13 0.28 -3.45 -4.75
C PRO A 13 1.35 -2.57 -5.42
N MET A 14 2.58 -3.09 -5.52
CA MET A 14 3.68 -2.37 -6.19
C MET A 14 3.38 -2.02 -7.65
N SER A 15 2.52 -2.79 -8.33
CA SER A 15 2.05 -2.47 -9.68
C SER A 15 1.30 -1.14 -9.79
N GLN A 16 0.82 -0.57 -8.67
CA GLN A 16 0.10 0.70 -8.61
C GLN A 16 0.94 1.84 -8.02
N ILE A 17 2.28 1.76 -8.09
CA ILE A 17 3.17 2.78 -7.52
C ILE A 17 2.85 4.22 -7.97
N ASN A 18 2.43 4.42 -9.23
CA ASN A 18 2.06 5.74 -9.75
C ASN A 18 0.83 6.32 -9.03
N GLN A 19 -0.14 5.49 -8.65
CA GLN A 19 -1.29 5.91 -7.88
C GLN A 19 -0.90 6.29 -6.46
N ALA A 20 0.03 5.55 -5.83
CA ALA A 20 0.57 5.91 -4.52
C ALA A 20 1.25 7.29 -4.53
N PHE A 21 2.05 7.59 -5.56
CA PHE A 21 2.66 8.91 -5.72
C PHE A 21 1.62 10.02 -5.94
N LYS A 22 0.56 9.75 -6.72
CA LYS A 22 -0.53 10.73 -6.91
C LYS A 22 -1.22 11.06 -5.58
N LEU A 23 -1.53 10.06 -4.76
CA LEU A 23 -2.15 10.26 -3.44
C LEU A 23 -1.27 11.09 -2.51
N LEU A 24 0.05 10.85 -2.52
CA LEU A 24 1.03 11.64 -1.76
C LEU A 24 1.08 13.09 -2.26
N ASN A 25 1.15 13.29 -3.57
CA ASN A 25 1.22 14.62 -4.18
C ASN A 25 -0.05 15.45 -3.93
N GLU A 26 -1.22 14.81 -3.89
CA GLU A 26 -2.50 15.47 -3.60
C GLU A 26 -2.76 15.67 -2.10
N GLY A 27 -1.88 15.21 -1.21
CA GLY A 27 -2.07 15.27 0.24
C GLY A 27 -3.22 14.39 0.75
N LYS A 28 -3.62 13.38 -0.03
CA LYS A 28 -4.76 12.48 0.27
C LYS A 28 -4.36 11.21 1.02
N THR A 29 -3.09 11.06 1.36
CA THR A 29 -2.59 9.94 2.15
C THR A 29 -1.64 10.44 3.23
N LEU A 30 -1.71 9.82 4.40
CA LEU A 30 -0.77 10.05 5.50
C LEU A 30 0.41 9.07 5.37
N ARG A 31 0.10 7.79 5.15
CA ARG A 31 1.06 6.74 4.81
C ARG A 31 0.39 5.75 3.85
N CYS A 32 1.09 5.47 2.75
CA CYS A 32 0.71 4.44 1.79
C CYS A 32 1.68 3.25 1.92
N LEU A 33 1.18 2.06 2.24
CA LEU A 33 1.96 0.84 2.29
C LEU A 33 1.94 0.16 0.92
N LEU A 34 3.12 -0.16 0.38
CA LEU A 34 3.25 -0.86 -0.89
C LEU A 34 3.66 -2.32 -0.69
N HIS A 35 2.85 -3.23 -1.23
CA HIS A 35 3.12 -4.66 -1.21
C HIS A 35 3.97 -5.05 -2.43
N VAL A 36 5.24 -5.39 -2.20
CA VAL A 36 6.24 -5.65 -3.26
C VAL A 36 6.05 -6.99 -3.94
N ALA A 37 5.52 -7.98 -3.23
CA ALA A 37 5.00 -9.24 -3.74
C ALA A 37 4.25 -9.95 -2.60
N SER A 38 2.99 -10.29 -2.83
CA SER A 38 2.48 -11.59 -2.41
C SER A 38 1.93 -12.22 -3.66
N SER A 39 2.76 -13.02 -4.33
CA SER A 39 2.22 -14.14 -5.07
C SER A 39 1.52 -15.00 -4.02
N ALA A 40 0.27 -14.69 -3.69
CA ALA A 40 -0.64 -15.70 -3.25
C ALA A 40 -0.69 -16.67 -4.43
N VAL A 41 0.11 -17.72 -4.31
CA VAL A 41 0.07 -18.90 -5.13
C VAL A 41 -1.41 -19.23 -5.28
N GLY A 42 -1.93 -19.07 -6.50
CA GLY A 42 -3.20 -19.66 -6.90
C GLY A 42 -3.01 -21.17 -6.88
N LEU A 43 -3.07 -21.78 -5.70
CA LEU A 43 -3.36 -23.19 -5.50
C LEU A 43 -4.87 -23.33 -5.57
N SER A 44 -5.37 -23.36 -6.80
CA SER A 44 -6.67 -23.89 -7.21
C SER A 44 -6.53 -24.02 -8.73
N GLY A 45 -6.07 -25.15 -9.26
CA GLY A 45 -6.79 -26.43 -9.26
C GLY A 45 -7.15 -26.70 -10.71
#